data_AF-A0A4Y2J9T5-F1
#
_entry.id   AF-A0A4Y2J9T5-F1
#
_cell.length_a   1.000
_cell.length_b   1.000
_cell.length_c   1.000
_cell.angle_alpha   90.00
_cell.angle_beta   90.00
_cell.angle_gamma   90.00
#
_symmetry.space_group_name_H-M   'P 1'
#
loop_
_entity.id
_entity.type
_entity.pdbx_description
1 polymer ?
#
loop_
_entity_poly.entity_id
_entity_poly.type
_entity_poly.pdbx_seq_one_letter_code
_entity_poly.pdbx_strand_id
1 'polypeptide(L)'
;MWFFNCFERKYGICKHIAQQKHQDNAWILGTDKKDVVNKQNDHGVIQAESLFTAFIVEHNLQIARADHAGPLFLKIFPDSVTAKKYGCARTKTSAIVIEMGKTEKNVIISTLKKVPFSVATDGSNKGDFKLYPLVVTFHNAETQKIESSLLSTSALEVDSTGVDIAYLILNELKSTNIPLENCLAFSADNTPVTIGKKVGVAGILSNEIKHLVVHVT
;
A
#
# COMPACT_ATOMS: atom_id res chain seq x y z
N MET A 1 -6.77 -12.90 9.95
CA MET A 1 -5.40 -13.24 10.40
C MET A 1 -4.34 -12.83 9.35
N TRP A 2 -4.56 -11.72 8.61
CA TRP A 2 -3.73 -11.29 7.47
C TRP A 2 -2.75 -10.14 7.79
N PHE A 3 -2.85 -9.55 8.99
CA PHE A 3 -2.04 -8.38 9.37
C PHE A 3 -0.87 -8.70 10.32
N PHE A 4 -0.80 -9.91 10.88
CA PHE A 4 0.14 -10.22 11.97
C PHE A 4 1.61 -10.41 11.51
N ASN A 5 1.85 -10.69 10.23
CA ASN A 5 3.20 -11.06 9.75
C ASN A 5 3.98 -9.91 9.09
N CYS A 6 3.40 -8.70 8.99
CA CYS A 6 4.08 -7.59 8.32
C CYS A 6 5.18 -6.94 9.18
N PHE A 7 5.17 -7.16 10.51
CA PHE A 7 5.95 -6.34 11.44
C PHE A 7 7.02 -7.06 12.29
N GLU A 8 7.38 -8.33 12.03
CA GLU A 8 8.69 -8.81 12.51
C GLU A 8 9.86 -8.12 11.77
N ARG A 9 9.57 -7.37 10.70
CA ARG A 9 10.53 -6.51 10.01
C ARG A 9 10.62 -5.15 10.71
N LYS A 10 11.65 -4.99 11.56
CA LYS A 10 12.21 -3.69 12.03
C LYS A 10 12.49 -2.65 10.91
N TYR A 11 12.29 -2.99 9.64
CA TYR A 11 12.71 -2.23 8.47
C TYR A 11 11.79 -1.06 8.08
N GLY A 12 10.46 -1.12 8.34
CA GLY A 12 9.52 -0.10 7.87
C GLY A 12 9.66 1.26 8.58
N ILE A 13 9.67 1.24 9.92
CA ILE A 13 9.85 2.46 10.74
C ILE A 13 11.24 3.07 10.54
N CYS A 14 12.29 2.25 10.52
CA CYS A 14 13.66 2.72 10.29
C CYS A 14 13.83 3.30 8.88
N LYS A 15 13.19 2.75 7.84
CA LYS A 15 13.25 3.29 6.48
C LYS A 15 12.45 4.58 6.31
N HIS A 16 11.27 4.72 6.92
CA HIS A 16 10.53 5.99 6.90
C HIS A 16 11.31 7.11 7.59
N ILE A 17 11.90 6.82 8.77
CA ILE A 17 12.76 7.76 9.50
C ILE A 17 14.04 8.09 8.71
N ALA A 18 14.54 7.16 7.89
CA ALA A 18 15.79 7.32 7.12
C ALA A 18 15.63 7.91 5.70
N GLN A 19 14.41 8.15 5.19
CA GLN A 19 14.22 8.67 3.83
C GLN A 19 14.59 10.16 3.72
N GLN A 20 15.44 10.46 2.73
CA GLN A 20 16.03 11.77 2.44
C GLN A 20 15.04 12.81 1.88
N LYS A 21 13.76 12.45 1.68
CA LYS A 21 12.68 13.39 1.28
C LYS A 21 12.44 14.51 2.30
N HIS A 22 13.03 14.43 3.49
CA HIS A 22 13.05 15.50 4.47
C HIS A 22 14.22 16.49 4.31
N GLN A 23 15.24 16.19 3.49
CA GLN A 23 16.34 17.12 3.19
C GLN A 23 16.06 17.98 1.95
N ASP A 24 15.42 17.43 0.91
CA ASP A 24 15.33 18.08 -0.41
C ASP A 24 14.14 19.04 -0.60
N ASN A 25 13.14 19.05 0.31
CA ASN A 25 12.03 20.01 0.25
C ASN A 25 12.44 21.46 0.65
N ALA A 26 13.75 21.72 0.83
CA ALA A 26 14.27 23.03 1.19
C ALA A 26 14.45 24.01 0.01
N TRP A 27 14.31 23.58 -1.26
CA TRP A 27 14.63 24.44 -2.40
C TRP A 27 13.44 24.87 -3.28
N ILE A 28 12.30 24.17 -3.25
CA ILE A 28 11.15 24.50 -4.10
C ILE A 28 9.91 24.58 -3.23
N LEU A 29 9.62 25.74 -2.66
CA LEU A 29 8.27 26.21 -2.26
C LEU A 29 8.40 27.66 -1.79
N GLY A 30 8.51 28.58 -2.76
CA GLY A 30 8.17 29.97 -2.55
C GLY A 30 6.65 30.11 -2.37
N THR A 31 6.26 30.91 -1.38
CA THR A 31 4.94 31.48 -1.11
C THR A 31 3.81 30.55 -0.64
N ASP A 32 3.50 30.72 0.64
CA ASP A 32 2.20 30.54 1.32
C ASP A 32 1.66 29.14 1.61
N LYS A 33 2.09 28.60 2.77
CA LYS A 33 1.22 28.11 3.88
C LYS A 33 2.09 27.78 5.12
N LYS A 34 1.88 28.54 6.20
CA LYS A 34 2.30 28.26 7.60
C LYS A 34 1.57 26.99 8.07
N ASP A 35 2.11 25.98 8.74
CA ASP A 35 3.35 25.77 9.50
C ASP A 35 3.88 24.38 9.17
N VAL A 36 5.08 24.29 8.56
CA VAL A 36 5.74 23.01 8.29
C VAL A 36 7.01 22.94 9.12
N VAL A 37 6.94 22.10 10.16
CA VAL A 37 8.05 21.50 10.92
C VAL A 37 9.02 22.52 11.53
N ASN A 38 8.75 22.88 12.79
CA ASN A 38 9.71 23.61 13.60
C ASN A 38 10.97 22.76 13.80
N LYS A 39 12.11 23.30 13.38
CA LYS A 39 13.43 22.66 13.36
C LYS A 39 14.00 22.56 14.77
N GLN A 40 14.16 21.33 15.29
CA GLN A 40 15.23 20.87 16.22
C GLN A 40 14.90 19.43 16.71
N ASN A 41 15.66 18.42 16.26
CA ASN A 41 15.81 17.07 16.83
C ASN A 41 14.59 16.41 17.55
N ASP A 42 13.38 16.48 16.98
CA ASP A 42 12.19 15.83 17.54
C ASP A 42 12.03 14.38 17.06
N HIS A 43 13.15 13.66 16.88
CA HIS A 43 13.16 12.25 16.47
C HIS A 43 12.27 11.39 17.38
N GLY A 44 12.23 11.67 18.69
CA GLY A 44 11.37 10.97 19.63
C GLY A 44 9.87 11.20 19.39
N VAL A 45 9.48 12.42 18.99
CA VAL A 45 8.07 12.73 18.67
C VAL A 45 7.67 12.04 17.38
N ILE A 46 8.48 12.16 16.32
CA ILE A 46 8.23 11.48 15.04
C ILE A 46 8.14 9.97 15.25
N GLN A 47 9.02 9.39 16.07
CA GLN A 47 8.98 7.97 16.39
C GLN A 47 7.71 7.59 17.14
N ALA A 48 7.30 8.35 18.15
CA ALA A 48 6.08 8.09 18.91
C ALA A 48 4.82 8.14 18.01
N GLU A 49 4.72 9.15 17.15
CA GLU A 49 3.63 9.30 16.19
C GLU A 49 3.60 8.17 15.16
N SER A 50 4.78 7.75 14.69
CA SER A 50 4.93 6.63 13.75
C SER A 50 4.54 5.29 14.41
N LEU A 51 5.00 5.04 15.64
CA LEU A 51 4.67 3.83 16.40
C LEU A 51 3.17 3.74 16.70
N PHE A 52 2.56 4.85 17.14
CA PHE A 52 1.13 4.86 17.41
C PHE A 52 0.29 4.73 16.13
N THR A 53 0.76 5.29 15.01
CA THR A 53 0.13 5.08 13.71
C THR A 53 0.20 3.61 13.29
N ALA A 54 1.36 2.96 13.46
CA ALA A 54 1.52 1.53 13.19
C ALA A 54 0.56 0.70 14.06
N PHE A 55 0.45 1.01 15.35
CA PHE A 55 -0.52 0.36 16.26
C PHE A 55 -1.97 0.50 15.76
N ILE A 56 -2.37 1.68 15.28
CA ILE A 56 -3.71 1.87 14.69
C ILE A 56 -3.93 0.94 13.49
N VAL A 57 -2.94 0.84 12.60
CA VAL A 57 -3.03 0.02 11.38
C VAL A 57 -3.06 -1.48 11.72
N GLU A 58 -2.15 -1.94 12.58
CA GLU A 58 -2.01 -3.36 12.96
C GLU A 58 -3.26 -3.92 13.62
N HIS A 59 -3.91 -3.10 14.45
CA HIS A 59 -5.12 -3.49 15.16
C HIS A 59 -6.41 -3.13 14.42
N ASN A 60 -6.31 -2.70 13.14
CA ASN A 60 -7.44 -2.30 12.30
C ASN A 60 -8.36 -1.29 13.02
N LEU A 61 -7.76 -0.34 13.73
CA LEU A 61 -8.49 0.70 14.44
C LEU A 61 -8.84 1.83 13.47
N GLN A 62 -9.98 2.47 13.72
CA GLN A 62 -10.36 3.66 12.97
C GLN A 62 -9.33 4.77 13.19
N ILE A 63 -8.86 5.40 12.11
CA ILE A 63 -7.87 6.49 12.19
C ILE A 63 -8.37 7.65 13.08
N ALA A 64 -9.69 7.86 13.17
CA ALA A 64 -10.31 8.84 14.07
C ALA A 64 -9.94 8.63 15.56
N ARG A 65 -9.54 7.43 15.97
CA ARG A 65 -9.05 7.15 17.33
C ARG A 65 -7.78 7.94 17.66
N ALA A 66 -7.01 8.37 16.67
CA ALA A 66 -5.84 9.22 16.87
C ALA A 66 -6.16 10.59 17.48
N ASP A 67 -7.38 11.11 17.28
CA ASP A 67 -7.77 12.43 17.80
C ASP A 67 -7.72 12.51 19.33
N HIS A 68 -7.86 11.36 20.01
CA HIS A 68 -7.84 11.28 21.46
C HIS A 68 -6.47 10.91 22.04
N ALA A 69 -5.51 10.53 21.19
CA ALA A 69 -4.22 9.99 21.63
C ALA A 69 -3.35 11.04 22.34
N GLY A 70 -3.21 12.23 21.75
CA GLY A 70 -2.43 13.33 22.34
C GLY A 70 -2.91 13.72 23.75
N PRO A 71 -4.20 14.08 23.93
CA PRO A 71 -4.76 14.39 25.24
C PRO A 71 -4.62 13.25 26.26
N LEU A 72 -4.70 12.00 25.80
CA LEU A 72 -4.53 10.83 26.66
C LEU A 72 -3.07 10.69 27.11
N PHE A 73 -2.10 10.79 26.19
CA PHE A 73 -0.68 10.67 26.51
C PHE A 73 -0.19 11.75 27.46
N LEU A 74 -0.73 12.97 27.36
CA LEU A 74 -0.47 14.04 28.33
C LEU A 74 -0.88 13.67 29.76
N LYS A 75 -1.98 12.92 29.92
CA LYS A 75 -2.49 12.49 31.23
C LYS A 75 -1.75 11.27 31.76
N ILE A 76 -1.44 10.31 30.89
CA ILE A 76 -0.72 9.08 31.28
C ILE A 76 0.75 9.39 31.61
N PHE A 77 1.38 10.29 30.85
CA PHE A 77 2.81 10.60 30.95
C PHE A 77 3.06 12.11 31.15
N PRO A 78 2.68 12.67 32.32
CA PRO A 78 2.77 14.11 32.57
C PRO A 78 4.21 14.66 32.54
N ASP A 79 5.22 13.83 32.78
CA ASP A 79 6.63 14.24 32.80
C ASP A 79 7.32 14.11 31.43
N SER A 80 6.72 13.38 30.49
CA SER A 80 7.34 13.10 29.19
C SER A 80 7.31 14.33 28.27
N VAL A 81 8.49 14.79 27.86
CA VAL A 81 8.64 15.86 26.86
C VAL A 81 8.05 15.44 25.51
N THR A 82 8.21 14.16 25.14
CA THR A 82 7.65 13.61 23.91
C THR A 82 6.12 13.58 23.94
N ALA A 83 5.52 13.17 25.06
CA ALA A 83 4.07 13.18 25.22
C ALA A 83 3.51 14.61 25.17
N LYS A 84 4.22 15.58 25.76
CA LYS A 84 3.87 17.01 25.71
C LYS A 84 3.83 17.59 24.31
N LYS A 85 4.70 17.10 23.43
CA LYS A 85 4.81 17.53 22.04
C LYS A 85 4.04 16.65 21.05
N TYR A 86 3.42 15.57 21.52
CA TYR A 86 2.70 14.66 20.65
C TYR A 86 1.51 15.37 19.99
N GLY A 87 1.59 15.57 18.67
CA GLY A 87 0.61 16.34 17.91
C GLY A 87 -0.12 15.54 16.83
N CYS A 88 0.01 14.21 16.83
CA CYS A 88 -0.55 13.37 15.78
C CYS A 88 -2.01 12.99 16.04
N ALA A 89 -2.90 13.78 15.44
CA ALA A 89 -4.32 13.49 15.29
C ALA A 89 -4.62 12.92 13.89
N ARG A 90 -5.89 12.73 13.54
CA ARG A 90 -6.33 12.03 12.31
C ARG A 90 -5.61 12.44 11.02
N THR A 91 -5.40 13.74 10.78
CA THR A 91 -4.83 14.22 9.51
C THR A 91 -3.37 13.80 9.36
N LYS A 92 -2.60 13.93 10.44
CA LYS A 92 -1.19 13.55 10.46
C LYS A 92 -1.05 12.03 10.43
N THR A 93 -1.89 11.31 11.19
CA THR A 93 -1.95 9.84 11.15
C THR A 93 -2.24 9.34 9.74
N SER A 94 -3.25 9.90 9.05
CA SER A 94 -3.55 9.54 7.66
C SER A 94 -2.37 9.79 6.73
N ALA A 95 -1.67 10.92 6.86
CA ALA A 95 -0.49 11.21 6.05
C ALA A 95 0.63 10.18 6.29
N ILE A 96 0.88 9.80 7.55
CA ILE A 96 1.87 8.77 7.91
C ILE A 96 1.47 7.41 7.31
N VAL A 97 0.20 7.00 7.44
CA VAL A 97 -0.30 5.74 6.84
C VAL A 97 -0.09 5.72 5.33
N ILE A 98 -0.36 6.82 4.63
CA ILE A 98 -0.16 6.93 3.18
C ILE A 98 1.33 6.75 2.82
N GLU A 99 2.24 7.40 3.54
CA GLU A 99 3.68 7.27 3.29
C GLU A 99 4.23 5.89 3.64
N MET A 100 3.73 5.25 4.71
CA MET A 100 4.03 3.85 5.04
C MET A 100 3.58 2.92 3.91
N GLY A 101 2.34 3.07 3.43
CA GLY A 101 1.81 2.28 2.32
C GLY A 101 2.59 2.46 1.03
N LYS A 102 3.01 3.68 0.68
CA LYS A 102 3.89 3.93 -0.48
C LYS A 102 5.24 3.24 -0.35
N THR A 103 5.84 3.30 0.84
CA THR A 103 7.13 2.66 1.11
C THR A 103 7.04 1.15 0.92
N GLU A 104 6.03 0.51 1.52
CA GLU A 104 5.82 -0.94 1.38
C GLU A 104 5.48 -1.34 -0.05
N LYS A 105 4.62 -0.56 -0.75
CA LYS A 105 4.32 -0.78 -2.18
C LYS A 105 5.59 -0.75 -3.03
N ASN A 106 6.50 0.19 -2.78
CA ASN A 106 7.77 0.27 -3.52
C ASN A 106 8.68 -0.93 -3.26
N VAL A 107 8.68 -1.48 -2.04
CA VAL A 107 9.41 -2.72 -1.73
C VAL A 107 8.86 -3.87 -2.55
N ILE A 108 7.53 -4.06 -2.57
CA ILE A 108 6.87 -5.08 -3.39
C ILE A 108 7.23 -4.91 -4.86
N ILE A 109 7.06 -3.71 -5.44
CA ILE A 109 7.42 -3.42 -6.84
C ILE A 109 8.88 -3.79 -7.13
N SER A 110 9.81 -3.45 -6.23
CA SER A 110 11.24 -3.75 -6.41
C SER A 110 11.53 -5.26 -6.45
N THR A 111 10.73 -6.06 -5.73
CA THR A 111 10.79 -7.52 -5.73
C THR A 111 10.20 -8.09 -7.01
N LEU A 112 8.99 -7.67 -7.41
CA LEU A 112 8.30 -8.15 -8.62
C LEU A 112 9.08 -7.88 -9.92
N LYS A 113 9.95 -6.87 -9.92
CA LYS A 113 10.88 -6.61 -11.03
C LYS A 113 11.93 -7.70 -11.24
N LYS A 114 12.19 -8.53 -10.23
CA LYS A 114 13.31 -9.49 -10.21
C LYS A 114 12.86 -10.94 -10.12
N VAL A 115 11.68 -11.19 -9.56
CA VAL A 115 11.19 -12.54 -9.30
C VAL A 115 9.91 -12.81 -10.07
N PRO A 116 9.66 -14.07 -10.46
CA PRO A 116 8.37 -14.45 -11.01
C PRO A 116 7.25 -14.32 -9.97
N PHE A 117 6.05 -13.98 -10.44
CA PHE A 117 4.88 -13.79 -9.60
C PHE A 117 3.58 -14.20 -10.31
N SER A 118 2.51 -14.35 -9.54
CA SER A 118 1.14 -14.43 -10.06
C SER A 118 0.31 -13.23 -9.61
N VAL A 119 -0.71 -12.91 -10.39
CA VAL A 119 -1.69 -11.86 -10.09
C VAL A 119 -3.07 -12.45 -9.87
N ALA A 120 -3.79 -11.91 -8.91
CA ALA A 120 -5.19 -12.21 -8.66
C ALA A 120 -6.00 -10.91 -8.61
N THR A 121 -7.20 -10.95 -9.16
CA THR A 121 -8.16 -9.85 -9.05
C THR A 121 -9.54 -10.41 -8.73
N ASP A 122 -10.32 -9.64 -7.98
CA ASP A 122 -11.71 -9.95 -7.66
C ASP A 122 -12.54 -8.66 -7.79
N GLY A 123 -13.81 -8.79 -8.15
CA GLY A 123 -14.73 -7.67 -8.23
C GLY A 123 -15.49 -7.48 -6.92
N SER A 124 -15.16 -6.45 -6.15
CA SER A 124 -15.91 -6.10 -4.93
C SER A 124 -16.86 -4.94 -5.19
N ASN A 125 -18.16 -5.16 -5.00
CA ASN A 125 -19.17 -4.11 -5.15
C ASN A 125 -19.28 -3.24 -3.88
N LYS A 126 -19.19 -1.92 -4.02
CA LYS A 126 -19.40 -0.97 -2.93
C LYS A 126 -20.23 0.23 -3.40
N GLY A 127 -21.56 0.09 -3.30
CA GLY A 127 -22.50 1.08 -3.83
C GLY A 127 -22.36 1.17 -5.36
N ASP A 128 -22.16 2.39 -5.86
CA ASP A 128 -22.02 2.68 -7.30
C ASP A 128 -20.58 2.48 -7.83
N PHE A 129 -19.67 1.96 -7.01
CA PHE A 129 -18.29 1.68 -7.42
C PHE A 129 -17.97 0.19 -7.29
N LYS A 130 -17.23 -0.33 -8.27
CA LYS A 130 -16.61 -1.65 -8.20
C LYS A 130 -15.13 -1.48 -7.91
N LEU A 131 -14.66 -2.13 -6.85
CA LEU A 131 -13.26 -2.16 -6.46
C LEU A 131 -12.62 -3.43 -6.99
N TYR A 132 -11.46 -3.27 -7.62
CA TYR A 132 -10.63 -4.35 -8.14
C TYR A 132 -9.31 -4.35 -7.37
N PRO A 133 -9.22 -5.05 -6.22
CA PRO A 133 -7.94 -5.33 -5.58
C PRO A 133 -7.07 -6.18 -6.50
N LEU A 134 -5.87 -5.70 -6.78
CA LEU A 134 -4.83 -6.46 -7.44
C LEU A 134 -3.91 -7.06 -6.38
N VAL A 135 -3.99 -8.36 -6.19
CA VAL A 135 -3.13 -9.12 -5.28
C VAL A 135 -2.02 -9.79 -6.07
N VAL A 136 -0.79 -9.68 -5.59
CA VAL A 136 0.37 -10.38 -6.15
C VAL A 136 0.80 -11.49 -5.21
N THR A 137 1.17 -12.64 -5.77
CA THR A 137 1.78 -13.73 -5.01
C THR A 137 3.15 -14.03 -5.57
N PHE A 138 4.18 -13.99 -4.73
CA PHE A 138 5.57 -14.12 -5.14
C PHE A 138 6.41 -14.82 -4.06
N HIS A 139 7.57 -15.34 -4.45
CA HIS A 139 8.54 -15.87 -3.50
C HIS A 139 9.38 -14.74 -2.90
N ASN A 140 9.28 -14.54 -1.59
CA ASN A 140 10.11 -13.58 -0.87
C ASN A 140 11.41 -14.27 -0.43
N ALA A 141 12.52 -13.88 -1.08
CA ALA A 141 13.83 -14.46 -0.82
C ALA A 141 14.37 -14.17 0.60
N GLU A 142 13.92 -13.11 1.26
CA GLU A 142 14.37 -12.79 2.62
C GLU A 142 13.68 -13.69 3.66
N THR A 143 12.39 -13.98 3.47
CA THR A 143 11.62 -14.83 4.39
C THR A 143 11.62 -16.31 3.99
N GLN A 144 12.07 -16.62 2.77
CA GLN A 144 12.03 -17.96 2.17
C GLN A 144 10.60 -18.53 2.12
N LYS A 145 9.60 -17.67 1.90
CA LYS A 145 8.18 -18.03 1.87
C LYS A 145 7.50 -17.47 0.63
N ILE A 146 6.41 -18.11 0.24
CA ILE A 146 5.45 -17.54 -0.70
C ILE A 146 4.59 -16.55 0.07
N GLU A 147 4.52 -15.32 -0.42
CA GLU A 147 3.77 -14.24 0.20
C GLU A 147 2.76 -13.70 -0.81
N SER A 148 1.53 -13.45 -0.33
CA SER A 148 0.49 -12.76 -1.08
C SER A 148 0.30 -11.37 -0.50
N SER A 149 0.35 -10.34 -1.33
CA SER A 149 0.26 -8.94 -0.91
C SER A 149 -0.62 -8.14 -1.86
N LEU A 150 -1.36 -7.19 -1.30
CA LEU A 150 -2.14 -6.23 -2.08
C LEU A 150 -1.18 -5.23 -2.74
N LEU A 151 -1.18 -5.17 -4.08
CA LEU A 151 -0.36 -4.22 -4.83
C LEU A 151 -1.09 -2.88 -5.02
N SER A 152 -2.36 -2.94 -5.40
CA SER A 152 -3.21 -1.77 -5.59
C SER A 152 -4.68 -2.13 -5.44
N THR A 153 -5.52 -1.12 -5.20
CA THR A 153 -6.97 -1.23 -5.27
C THR A 153 -7.47 -0.10 -6.16
N SER A 154 -8.02 -0.46 -7.31
CA SER A 154 -8.57 0.50 -8.26
C SER A 154 -10.09 0.47 -8.22
N ALA A 155 -10.72 1.63 -8.37
CA ALA A 155 -12.17 1.74 -8.49
C ALA A 155 -12.55 1.98 -9.95
N LEU A 156 -13.58 1.30 -10.43
CA LEU A 156 -14.26 1.61 -11.68
C LEU A 156 -15.73 1.92 -11.40
N GLU A 157 -16.30 2.78 -12.23
CA GLU A 157 -17.74 3.06 -12.25
C GLU A 157 -18.53 1.85 -12.79
N VAL A 158 -19.85 1.89 -12.63
CA VAL A 158 -20.77 0.73 -12.51
C VAL A 158 -20.70 -0.33 -13.64
N ASP A 159 -20.19 -0.01 -14.83
CA ASP A 159 -20.16 -0.88 -16.00
C ASP A 159 -18.76 -1.37 -16.40
N SER A 160 -17.99 -1.84 -15.44
CA SER A 160 -16.63 -2.36 -15.70
C SER A 160 -16.66 -3.59 -16.61
N THR A 161 -16.09 -3.49 -17.80
CA THR A 161 -15.93 -4.63 -18.71
C THR A 161 -14.66 -5.43 -18.37
N GLY A 162 -14.56 -6.65 -18.87
CA GLY A 162 -13.31 -7.44 -18.75
C GLY A 162 -12.11 -6.74 -19.37
N VAL A 163 -12.35 -5.88 -20.36
CA VAL A 163 -11.35 -5.03 -21.00
C VAL A 163 -10.82 -3.97 -20.05
N ASP A 164 -11.71 -3.25 -19.37
CA ASP A 164 -11.32 -2.19 -18.43
C ASP A 164 -10.50 -2.76 -17.27
N ILE A 165 -10.92 -3.91 -16.74
CA ILE A 165 -10.23 -4.60 -15.65
C ILE A 165 -8.84 -5.10 -16.12
N ALA A 166 -8.73 -5.66 -17.33
CA ALA A 166 -7.44 -6.08 -17.87
C ALA A 166 -6.48 -4.88 -18.03
N TYR A 167 -6.97 -3.77 -18.55
CA TYR A 167 -6.15 -2.56 -18.69
C TYR A 167 -5.77 -1.94 -17.36
N LEU A 168 -6.60 -2.03 -16.32
CA LEU A 168 -6.19 -1.63 -14.97
C LEU A 168 -4.95 -2.41 -14.51
N ILE A 169 -4.95 -3.74 -14.69
CA ILE A 169 -3.82 -4.59 -14.31
C ILE A 169 -2.59 -4.23 -15.15
N LEU A 170 -2.73 -4.18 -16.48
CA LEU A 170 -1.62 -3.88 -17.38
C LEU A 170 -1.04 -2.48 -17.14
N ASN A 171 -1.88 -1.48 -16.89
CA ASN A 171 -1.46 -0.11 -16.62
C ASN A 171 -0.74 -0.01 -15.27
N GLU A 172 -1.20 -0.71 -14.23
CA GLU A 172 -0.49 -0.77 -12.95
C GLU A 172 0.91 -1.38 -13.11
N LEU A 173 1.01 -2.51 -13.81
CA LEU A 173 2.30 -3.17 -14.07
C LEU A 173 3.23 -2.29 -14.93
N LYS A 174 2.71 -1.72 -16.02
CA LYS A 174 3.49 -0.86 -16.94
C LYS A 174 3.93 0.43 -16.26
N SER A 175 3.05 1.13 -15.53
CA SER A 175 3.37 2.41 -14.86
C SER A 175 4.38 2.25 -13.71
N THR A 176 4.44 1.08 -13.08
CA THR A 176 5.42 0.75 -12.03
C THR A 176 6.72 0.14 -12.59
N ASN A 177 6.81 -0.04 -13.91
CA ASN A 177 7.88 -0.73 -14.63
C ASN A 177 8.08 -2.19 -14.18
N ILE A 178 7.01 -2.88 -13.78
CA ILE A 178 7.06 -4.32 -13.51
C ILE A 178 7.07 -5.06 -14.85
N PRO A 179 8.07 -5.91 -15.14
CA PRO A 179 8.14 -6.64 -16.39
C PRO A 179 7.02 -7.68 -16.49
N LEU A 180 6.32 -7.72 -17.62
CA LEU A 180 5.22 -8.66 -17.84
C LEU A 180 5.73 -10.10 -17.98
N GLU A 181 6.98 -10.29 -18.40
CA GLU A 181 7.65 -11.59 -18.47
C GLU A 181 7.74 -12.30 -17.12
N ASN A 182 7.77 -11.54 -16.02
CA ASN A 182 7.78 -12.11 -14.66
C ASN A 182 6.39 -12.54 -14.19
N CYS A 183 5.31 -12.11 -14.84
CA CYS A 183 3.96 -12.53 -14.50
C CYS A 183 3.68 -13.90 -15.13
N LEU A 184 3.62 -14.94 -14.30
CA LEU A 184 3.47 -16.32 -14.75
C LEU A 184 2.02 -16.79 -14.75
N ALA A 185 1.19 -16.26 -13.86
CA ALA A 185 -0.17 -16.74 -13.72
C ALA A 185 -1.16 -15.63 -13.35
N PHE A 186 -2.39 -15.82 -13.80
CA PHE A 186 -3.55 -15.01 -13.43
C PHE A 186 -4.61 -15.90 -12.77
N SER A 187 -5.08 -15.52 -11.59
CA SER A 187 -6.17 -16.22 -10.89
C SER A 187 -7.37 -15.32 -10.65
N ALA A 188 -8.56 -15.82 -10.97
CA ALA A 188 -9.83 -15.13 -10.73
C ALA A 188 -11.00 -16.12 -10.62
N ASP A 189 -12.15 -15.61 -10.19
CA ASP A 189 -13.42 -16.34 -10.16
C ASP A 189 -13.87 -16.79 -11.56
N ASN A 190 -14.74 -17.80 -11.65
CA ASN A 190 -15.19 -18.31 -12.95
C ASN A 190 -16.30 -17.46 -13.59
N THR A 191 -16.05 -16.18 -13.84
CA THR A 191 -17.01 -15.32 -14.54
C THR A 191 -16.61 -15.09 -16.00
N PRO A 192 -17.57 -14.87 -16.92
CA PRO A 192 -17.26 -14.52 -18.30
C PRO A 192 -16.40 -13.25 -18.42
N VAL A 193 -16.54 -12.32 -17.47
CA VAL A 193 -15.80 -11.06 -17.41
C VAL A 193 -14.33 -11.31 -17.09
N THR A 194 -14.01 -12.23 -16.18
CA THR A 194 -12.63 -12.51 -15.78
C THR A 194 -11.98 -13.59 -16.63
N ILE A 195 -12.64 -14.72 -16.90
CA ILE A 195 -12.05 -15.89 -17.60
C ILE A 195 -12.33 -15.88 -19.13
N GLY A 196 -13.13 -14.94 -19.62
CA GLY A 196 -13.51 -14.87 -21.04
C GLY A 196 -12.30 -14.83 -22.00
N LYS A 197 -12.27 -15.74 -22.97
CA LYS A 197 -11.13 -15.91 -23.90
C LYS A 197 -10.93 -14.76 -24.90
N LYS A 198 -11.98 -13.98 -25.19
CA LYS A 198 -11.94 -12.90 -26.20
C LYS A 198 -11.87 -11.51 -25.58
N VAL A 199 -12.84 -11.20 -24.72
CA VAL A 199 -13.03 -9.87 -24.10
C VAL A 199 -12.98 -9.92 -22.57
N GLY A 200 -12.65 -11.09 -22.02
CA GLY A 200 -12.43 -11.24 -20.59
C GLY A 200 -10.99 -10.92 -20.21
N VAL A 201 -10.76 -10.70 -18.92
CA VAL A 201 -9.45 -10.34 -18.37
C VAL A 201 -8.37 -11.34 -18.80
N ALA A 202 -8.63 -12.63 -18.61
CA ALA A 202 -7.73 -13.72 -18.97
C ALA A 202 -7.37 -13.72 -20.46
N GLY A 203 -8.34 -13.49 -21.35
CA GLY A 203 -8.11 -13.45 -22.79
C GLY A 203 -7.19 -12.31 -23.20
N ILE A 204 -7.39 -11.13 -22.61
CA ILE A 204 -6.59 -9.94 -22.91
C ILE A 204 -5.17 -10.08 -22.32
N LEU A 205 -5.05 -10.53 -21.07
CA LEU A 205 -3.75 -10.76 -20.46
C LEU A 205 -2.96 -11.84 -21.21
N SER A 206 -3.60 -12.92 -21.69
CA SER A 206 -2.94 -13.97 -22.48
C SER A 206 -2.44 -13.47 -23.85
N ASN A 207 -3.07 -12.41 -24.40
CA ASN A 207 -2.59 -11.79 -25.64
C ASN A 207 -1.29 -11.01 -25.42
N GLU A 208 -1.17 -10.31 -24.29
CA GLU A 208 0.02 -9.55 -23.91
C GLU A 208 1.13 -10.44 -23.33
N ILE A 209 0.76 -11.51 -22.60
CA ILE A 209 1.66 -12.39 -21.85
C ILE A 209 1.48 -13.82 -22.37
N LYS A 210 2.31 -14.22 -23.33
CA LYS A 210 2.12 -15.48 -24.07
C LYS A 210 2.28 -16.74 -23.22
N HIS A 211 3.07 -16.68 -22.16
CA HIS A 211 3.33 -17.79 -21.22
C HIS A 211 2.41 -17.75 -19.98
N LEU A 212 1.39 -16.89 -19.97
CA LEU A 212 0.49 -16.76 -18.84
C LEU A 212 -0.35 -18.02 -18.62
N VAL A 213 -0.32 -18.53 -17.41
CA VAL A 213 -1.20 -19.62 -16.96
C VAL A 213 -2.43 -19.02 -16.28
N VAL A 214 -3.61 -19.36 -16.77
CA VAL A 214 -4.89 -18.92 -16.18
C VAL A 214 -5.39 -19.98 -15.21
N HIS A 215 -5.51 -19.64 -13.94
CA HIS A 215 -6.08 -20.49 -12.90
C HIS A 215 -7.48 -19.99 -12.52
N VAL A 216 -8.47 -20.87 -12.55
CA VAL A 216 -9.84 -20.53 -12.12
C VAL A 216 -9.99 -20.94 -10.67
N THR A 217 -10.38 -20.00 -9.81
CA THR A 217 -10.62 -20.23 -8.36
C THR A 217 -12.10 -20.42 -8.05
#